data_AF-A0A382WGS4-F1
#
_entry.id   AF-A0A382WGS4-F1
#
_cell.length_a   1.000
_cell.length_b   1.000
_cell.length_c   1.000
_cell.angle_alpha   90.00
_cell.angle_beta   90.00
_cell.angle_gamma   90.00
#
_symmetry.space_group_name_H-M   'P 1'
#
loop_
_entity.id
_entity.type
_entity.pdbx_description
1 polymer ?
#
loop_
_entity_poly.entity_id
_entity_poly.type
_entity_poly.pdbx_seq_one_letter_code
_entity_poly.pdbx_strand_id
1 'polypeptide(L)'
;QVGNVTSPIGRTKTAPAASARNENFRLAFASCQQYEHGYFTAYKHMADEEFDLIIHLGDYIYERSWGNNLVRNHEGPEIITLQDYRNRYNTYKSDPDIRAAHASAPWVVTWDDHEVDNNYAGEIAEDEQTPEQFLRRRVDAYQAYYEFMPIRLPVGREGPDMPIHRRLRFGNLMEMHVLDTRQYRNDQACGDGRKISCDEHQDPMRSALGQAQKNWLLDGLATTEATWNVLAQQIMMASLRGVSGAGERLWPMDIWDGYPYERQQLLEHLDTVSTPNP
;
A
#
# COMPACT_ATOMS: atom_id res chain seq x y z
N GLN A 1 -27.32 4.24 13.52
CA GLN A 1 -27.87 4.15 14.89
C GLN A 1 -27.95 2.67 15.25
N VAL A 2 -27.38 2.25 16.38
CA VAL A 2 -27.57 0.91 16.96
C VAL A 2 -28.16 1.13 18.35
N GLY A 3 -29.44 0.82 18.53
CA GLY A 3 -30.19 1.21 19.73
C GLY A 3 -30.23 2.73 19.91
N ASN A 4 -29.70 3.23 21.03
CA ASN A 4 -29.62 4.68 21.32
C ASN A 4 -28.25 5.30 20.98
N VAL A 5 -27.36 4.56 20.30
CA VAL A 5 -26.02 5.03 19.94
C VAL A 5 -26.01 5.51 18.48
N THR A 6 -25.59 6.76 18.28
CA THR A 6 -25.41 7.38 16.96
C THR A 6 -23.93 7.53 16.68
N SER A 7 -23.49 7.12 15.49
CA SER A 7 -22.09 7.31 15.07
C SER A 7 -21.79 8.80 14.84
N PRO A 8 -20.52 9.21 14.85
CA PRO A 8 -20.12 10.51 14.31
C PRO A 8 -20.63 10.70 12.87
N ILE A 9 -20.85 11.95 12.49
CA ILE A 9 -21.16 12.32 11.10
C ILE A 9 -19.87 12.23 10.27
N GLY A 10 -19.95 11.58 9.11
CA GLY A 10 -18.87 11.57 8.12
C GLY A 10 -19.27 12.35 6.86
N ARG A 11 -18.27 12.89 6.17
CA ARG A 11 -18.37 13.52 4.85
C ARG A 11 -17.79 12.56 3.80
N THR A 12 -18.43 12.50 2.65
CA THR A 12 -17.94 11.73 1.50
C THR A 12 -18.23 12.47 0.20
N LYS A 13 -17.59 12.06 -0.89
CA LYS A 13 -17.76 12.62 -2.23
C LYS A 13 -17.71 11.48 -3.25
N THR A 14 -18.68 11.43 -4.15
CA THR A 14 -18.66 10.47 -5.26
C THR A 14 -17.70 10.92 -6.35
N ALA A 15 -17.06 9.98 -7.03
CA ALA A 15 -16.27 10.29 -8.22
C ALA A 15 -17.15 10.98 -9.29
N PRO A 16 -16.60 11.96 -10.03
CA PRO A 16 -17.29 12.53 -11.20
C PRO A 16 -17.61 11.47 -12.25
N ALA A 17 -18.65 11.70 -13.05
CA ALA A 17 -18.95 10.84 -14.20
C ALA A 17 -17.74 10.78 -15.16
N ALA A 18 -17.52 9.65 -15.83
CA ALA A 18 -16.33 9.44 -16.67
C ALA A 18 -16.16 10.47 -17.80
N SER A 19 -17.27 11.07 -18.28
CA SER A 19 -17.27 12.13 -19.30
C SER A 19 -17.13 13.55 -18.73
N ALA A 20 -17.14 13.71 -17.41
CA ALA A 20 -17.01 15.02 -16.77
C ALA A 20 -15.61 15.60 -17.02
N ARG A 21 -15.59 16.89 -17.36
CA ARG A 21 -14.37 17.69 -17.49
C ARG A 21 -14.11 18.40 -16.17
N ASN A 22 -13.24 17.82 -15.35
CA ASN A 22 -12.88 18.40 -14.07
C ASN A 22 -11.62 19.25 -14.26
N GLU A 23 -11.65 20.49 -13.80
CA GLU A 23 -10.48 21.38 -13.85
C GLU A 23 -9.54 21.18 -12.66
N ASN A 24 -10.05 20.66 -11.54
CA ASN A 24 -9.28 20.42 -10.33
C ASN A 24 -9.67 19.12 -9.62
N PHE A 25 -8.72 18.57 -8.88
CA PHE A 25 -8.91 17.45 -7.97
C PHE A 25 -7.87 17.53 -6.85
N ARG A 26 -8.30 17.60 -5.59
CA ARG A 26 -7.44 17.74 -4.41
C ARG A 26 -7.27 16.38 -3.74
N LEU A 27 -6.04 15.87 -3.75
CA LEU A 27 -5.68 14.60 -3.14
C LEU A 27 -4.68 14.79 -2.00
N ALA A 28 -4.83 13.99 -0.96
CA ALA A 28 -3.79 13.74 0.04
C ALA A 28 -3.39 12.27 -0.02
N PHE A 29 -2.14 11.97 0.35
CA PHE A 29 -1.72 10.60 0.60
C PHE A 29 -0.96 10.51 1.92
N ALA A 30 -1.02 9.33 2.55
CA ALA A 30 -0.27 8.98 3.75
C ALA A 30 0.19 7.52 3.70
N SER A 31 1.18 7.20 4.52
CA SER A 31 1.65 5.85 4.82
C SER A 31 2.38 5.88 6.16
N CYS A 32 2.80 4.71 6.65
CA CYS A 32 3.77 4.56 7.73
C CYS A 32 3.40 5.36 8.99
N GLN A 33 2.35 4.90 9.68
CA GLN A 33 1.81 5.56 10.87
C GLN A 33 2.09 4.77 12.15
N GLN A 34 3.34 4.37 12.39
CA GLN A 34 3.72 3.59 13.58
C GLN A 34 3.22 4.28 14.86
N TYR A 35 2.31 3.61 15.58
CA TYR A 35 1.56 4.20 16.68
C TYR A 35 2.46 4.67 17.83
N GLU A 36 3.45 3.89 18.20
CA GLU A 36 4.37 4.14 19.31
C GLU A 36 5.37 5.28 19.04
N HIS A 37 5.64 5.61 17.77
CA HIS A 37 6.69 6.58 17.38
C HIS A 37 6.27 8.04 17.53
N GLY A 38 4.97 8.33 17.57
CA GLY A 38 4.49 9.70 17.66
C GLY A 38 2.97 9.78 17.69
N TYR A 39 2.44 10.97 17.99
CA TYR A 39 1.02 11.24 17.90
C TYR A 39 0.60 11.55 16.45
N PHE A 40 -0.65 11.28 16.11
CA PHE A 40 -1.19 11.42 14.76
C PHE A 40 -1.61 12.85 14.40
N THR A 41 -0.82 13.85 14.85
CA THR A 41 -1.06 15.28 14.61
C THR A 41 -1.13 15.62 13.11
N ALA A 42 -0.43 14.89 12.25
CA ALA A 42 -0.57 15.05 10.80
C ALA A 42 -2.00 14.78 10.32
N TYR A 43 -2.70 13.79 10.88
CA TYR A 43 -4.09 13.49 10.55
C TYR A 43 -5.06 14.55 11.06
N LYS A 44 -4.74 15.22 12.18
CA LYS A 44 -5.49 16.40 12.62
C LYS A 44 -5.48 17.48 11.54
N HIS A 45 -4.30 17.83 11.03
CA HIS A 45 -4.16 18.82 9.97
C HIS A 45 -4.79 18.36 8.65
N MET A 46 -4.67 17.07 8.32
CA MET A 46 -5.32 16.50 7.13
C MET A 46 -6.84 16.62 7.22
N ALA A 47 -7.43 16.45 8.40
CA ALA A 47 -8.88 16.56 8.60
C ALA A 47 -9.41 18.00 8.48
N ASP A 48 -8.56 19.00 8.70
CA ASP A 48 -8.89 20.43 8.57
C ASP A 48 -8.86 20.91 7.10
N GLU A 49 -8.37 20.06 6.18
CA GLU A 49 -8.31 20.35 4.74
C GLU A 49 -9.54 19.83 3.98
N GLU A 50 -9.82 20.43 2.82
CA GLU A 50 -10.88 19.99 1.91
C GLU A 50 -10.29 19.15 0.76
N PHE A 51 -10.04 17.87 1.03
CA PHE A 51 -9.63 16.91 0.00
C PHE A 51 -10.83 16.23 -0.66
N ASP A 52 -10.71 15.96 -1.96
CA ASP A 52 -11.66 15.14 -2.72
C ASP A 52 -11.46 13.65 -2.43
N LEU A 53 -10.23 13.26 -2.10
CA LEU A 53 -9.82 11.90 -1.82
C LEU A 53 -8.58 11.87 -0.92
N ILE A 54 -8.57 10.97 0.06
CA ILE A 54 -7.37 10.61 0.82
C ILE A 54 -6.91 9.22 0.39
N ILE A 55 -5.61 9.03 0.19
CA ILE A 55 -4.99 7.76 -0.19
C ILE A 55 -4.15 7.26 0.98
N HIS A 56 -4.26 5.98 1.35
CA HIS A 56 -3.30 5.35 2.25
C HIS A 56 -2.51 4.30 1.48
N LEU A 57 -1.18 4.43 1.47
CA LEU A 57 -0.28 3.65 0.62
C LEU A 57 0.33 2.42 1.32
N GLY A 58 0.01 2.21 2.61
CA GLY A 58 0.42 1.04 3.38
C GLY A 58 1.02 1.40 4.73
N ASP A 59 1.34 0.40 5.53
CA ASP A 59 1.77 0.52 6.93
C ASP A 59 0.75 1.30 7.79
N TYR A 60 -0.53 1.00 7.58
CA TYR A 60 -1.62 1.56 8.38
C TYR A 60 -1.56 1.03 9.81
N ILE A 61 -1.18 -0.23 9.99
CA ILE A 61 -0.78 -0.78 11.27
C ILE A 61 0.67 -1.29 11.17
N TYR A 62 1.26 -1.54 12.32
CA TYR A 62 2.48 -2.33 12.43
C TYR A 62 2.16 -3.57 13.25
N GLU A 63 2.77 -4.69 12.91
CA GLU A 63 2.61 -6.00 13.54
C GLU A 63 3.32 -6.10 14.90
N ARG A 64 4.41 -5.36 15.07
CA ARG A 64 5.23 -5.35 16.29
C ARG A 64 5.70 -3.96 16.69
N SER A 65 6.14 -3.85 17.95
CA SER A 65 6.88 -2.70 18.44
C SER A 65 8.32 -2.71 17.91
N TRP A 66 8.83 -1.55 17.50
CA TRP A 66 10.23 -1.41 17.07
C TRP A 66 10.75 0.01 17.27
N GLY A 67 12.07 0.17 17.29
CA GLY A 67 12.73 1.46 17.47
C GLY A 67 13.01 1.82 18.94
N ASN A 68 13.29 3.08 19.20
CA ASN A 68 13.65 3.61 20.53
C ASN A 68 12.84 4.88 20.84
N ASN A 69 12.80 5.31 22.10
CA ASN A 69 12.10 6.52 22.56
C ASN A 69 10.59 6.54 22.23
N LEU A 70 9.93 5.40 22.41
CA LEU A 70 8.50 5.24 22.17
C LEU A 70 7.66 6.12 23.11
N VAL A 71 6.69 6.83 22.56
CA VAL A 71 5.80 7.75 23.29
C VAL A 71 4.39 7.19 23.51
N ARG A 72 4.07 6.08 22.83
CA ARG A 72 2.89 5.24 23.04
C ARG A 72 3.33 3.76 23.02
N ASN A 73 2.43 2.83 23.31
CA ASN A 73 2.76 1.40 23.36
C ASN A 73 1.69 0.57 22.63
N HIS A 74 2.11 -0.47 21.91
CA HIS A 74 1.22 -1.54 21.48
C HIS A 74 0.78 -2.43 22.65
N GLU A 75 -0.36 -3.09 22.49
CA GLU A 75 -1.05 -3.87 23.52
C GLU A 75 -0.41 -5.23 23.86
N GLY A 76 0.68 -5.62 23.21
CA GLY A 76 1.27 -6.94 23.38
C GLY A 76 2.46 -7.21 22.46
N PRO A 77 2.86 -8.49 22.32
CA PRO A 77 3.91 -8.89 21.39
C PRO A 77 3.46 -8.72 19.93
N GLU A 78 4.26 -9.25 19.02
CA GLU A 78 3.90 -9.35 17.61
C GLU A 78 2.56 -10.07 17.41
N ILE A 79 1.73 -9.53 16.52
CA ILE A 79 0.37 -10.02 16.26
C ILE A 79 0.38 -11.14 15.21
N ILE A 80 -0.31 -12.25 15.50
CA ILE A 80 -0.30 -13.43 14.62
C ILE A 80 -1.72 -13.89 14.28
N THR A 81 -2.64 -13.86 15.25
CA THR A 81 -4.00 -14.37 15.07
C THR A 81 -4.96 -13.27 14.62
N LEU A 82 -6.10 -13.66 14.03
CA LEU A 82 -7.16 -12.72 13.64
C LEU A 82 -7.57 -11.77 14.79
N GLN A 83 -7.64 -12.27 16.03
CA GLN A 83 -8.00 -11.43 17.16
C GLN A 83 -6.91 -10.42 17.51
N ASP A 84 -5.63 -10.79 17.34
CA ASP A 84 -4.51 -9.88 17.55
C ASP A 84 -4.54 -8.75 16.53
N TYR A 85 -4.74 -9.06 15.24
CA TYR A 85 -4.90 -8.05 14.20
C TYR A 85 -6.10 -7.12 14.47
N ARG A 86 -7.26 -7.67 14.84
CA ARG A 86 -8.44 -6.86 15.21
C ARG A 86 -8.13 -5.92 16.37
N ASN A 87 -7.40 -6.39 17.38
CA ASN A 87 -7.00 -5.57 18.52
C ASN A 87 -6.02 -4.46 18.09
N ARG A 88 -5.04 -4.78 17.24
CA ARG A 88 -4.11 -3.78 16.69
C ARG A 88 -4.84 -2.71 15.89
N TYR A 89 -5.78 -3.09 15.02
CA TYR A 89 -6.62 -2.12 14.32
C TYR A 89 -7.44 -1.26 15.27
N ASN A 90 -8.02 -1.84 16.33
CA ASN A 90 -8.71 -1.06 17.36
C ASN A 90 -7.78 -0.05 18.02
N THR A 91 -6.52 -0.41 18.34
CA THR A 91 -5.53 0.51 18.89
C THR A 91 -5.31 1.69 17.96
N TYR A 92 -5.02 1.46 16.68
CA TYR A 92 -4.76 2.54 15.71
C TYR A 92 -6.01 3.37 15.41
N LYS A 93 -7.18 2.73 15.23
CA LYS A 93 -8.46 3.39 14.92
C LYS A 93 -9.10 4.09 16.11
N SER A 94 -8.60 3.86 17.33
CA SER A 94 -9.06 4.57 18.53
C SER A 94 -8.58 6.03 18.58
N ASP A 95 -7.51 6.35 17.83
CA ASP A 95 -6.93 7.68 17.81
C ASP A 95 -7.92 8.73 17.24
N PRO A 96 -8.18 9.84 17.96
CA PRO A 96 -9.15 10.83 17.54
C PRO A 96 -8.80 11.51 16.22
N ASP A 97 -7.52 11.70 15.91
CA ASP A 97 -7.07 12.43 14.72
C ASP A 97 -7.23 11.56 13.46
N ILE A 98 -6.94 10.25 13.55
CA ILE A 98 -7.23 9.31 12.45
C ILE A 98 -8.74 9.23 12.20
N ARG A 99 -9.57 9.15 13.24
CA ARG A 99 -11.03 9.11 13.07
C ARG A 99 -11.55 10.39 12.42
N ALA A 100 -10.99 11.55 12.78
CA ALA A 100 -11.33 12.82 12.16
C ALA A 100 -10.97 12.82 10.66
N ALA A 101 -9.78 12.33 10.30
CA ALA A 101 -9.36 12.23 8.91
C ALA A 101 -10.24 11.24 8.10
N HIS A 102 -10.59 10.08 8.67
CA HIS A 102 -11.55 9.12 8.08
C HIS A 102 -12.94 9.73 7.86
N ALA A 103 -13.40 10.59 8.77
CA ALA A 103 -14.68 11.28 8.64
C ALA A 103 -14.65 12.47 7.66
N SER A 104 -13.47 12.95 7.26
CA SER A 104 -13.32 14.20 6.49
C SER A 104 -13.48 14.03 4.97
N ALA A 105 -13.17 12.86 4.40
CA ALA A 105 -13.16 12.61 2.96
C ALA A 105 -13.29 11.10 2.68
N PRO A 106 -13.61 10.67 1.43
CA PRO A 106 -13.50 9.26 1.07
C PRO A 106 -12.02 8.81 1.04
N TRP A 107 -11.78 7.54 1.40
CA TRP A 107 -10.44 6.96 1.42
C TRP A 107 -10.28 5.88 0.35
N VAL A 108 -9.14 5.89 -0.33
CA VAL A 108 -8.64 4.79 -1.17
C VAL A 108 -7.42 4.21 -0.49
N VAL A 109 -7.54 2.95 -0.06
CA VAL A 109 -6.47 2.29 0.67
C VAL A 109 -5.88 1.14 -0.13
N THR A 110 -4.58 0.95 0.02
CA THR A 110 -3.84 -0.27 -0.24
C THR A 110 -2.99 -0.57 1.00
N TRP A 111 -2.40 -1.76 1.08
CA TRP A 111 -1.47 -2.13 2.15
C TRP A 111 -0.02 -2.05 1.67
N ASP A 112 0.91 -2.15 2.60
CA ASP A 112 2.29 -2.56 2.39
C ASP A 112 2.56 -3.79 3.28
N ASP A 113 3.79 -3.98 3.76
CA ASP A 113 4.22 -5.17 4.48
C ASP A 113 3.67 -5.25 5.91
N HIS A 114 3.70 -4.14 6.65
CA HIS A 114 3.40 -4.13 8.09
C HIS A 114 1.92 -4.34 8.43
N GLU A 115 1.04 -4.36 7.43
CA GLU A 115 -0.31 -4.90 7.58
C GLU A 115 -0.32 -6.41 7.91
N VAL A 116 0.77 -7.12 7.64
CA VAL A 116 0.94 -8.56 7.89
C VAL A 116 2.20 -8.81 8.71
N ASP A 117 3.38 -8.65 8.10
CA ASP A 117 4.68 -9.06 8.61
C ASP A 117 5.75 -8.27 7.85
N ASN A 118 6.72 -7.69 8.55
CA ASN A 118 7.71 -6.80 7.94
C ASN A 118 8.38 -7.49 6.74
N ASN A 119 8.58 -6.72 5.67
CA ASN A 119 9.22 -7.14 4.43
C ASN A 119 8.67 -8.42 3.75
N TYR A 120 7.44 -8.89 4.03
CA TYR A 120 6.94 -10.11 3.37
C TYR A 120 6.89 -10.01 1.83
N ALA A 121 7.03 -11.16 1.17
CA ALA A 121 7.14 -11.26 -0.28
C ALA A 121 6.36 -12.44 -0.84
N GLY A 122 5.17 -12.17 -1.39
CA GLY A 122 4.30 -13.22 -1.86
C GLY A 122 3.90 -14.13 -0.70
N GLU A 123 4.39 -15.37 -0.70
CA GLU A 123 4.13 -16.39 0.32
C GLU A 123 5.28 -16.54 1.33
N ILE A 124 6.27 -15.66 1.29
CA ILE A 124 7.50 -15.72 2.09
C ILE A 124 7.45 -14.64 3.18
N ALA A 125 7.64 -15.05 4.43
CA ALA A 125 7.79 -14.17 5.59
C ALA A 125 9.23 -13.63 5.71
N GLU A 126 9.44 -12.60 6.54
CA GLU A 126 10.79 -12.14 6.90
C GLU A 126 11.57 -13.18 7.71
N ASP A 127 10.87 -13.98 8.52
CA ASP A 127 11.45 -14.84 9.54
C ASP A 127 11.37 -16.34 9.15
N GLU A 128 11.64 -17.22 10.11
CA GLU A 128 11.68 -18.67 9.88
C GLU A 128 10.27 -19.32 9.76
N GLN A 129 9.21 -18.54 9.57
CA GLN A 129 7.88 -19.08 9.25
C GLN A 129 7.93 -19.88 7.94
N THR A 130 7.34 -21.08 7.95
CA THR A 130 7.08 -21.79 6.70
C THR A 130 6.02 -21.06 5.87
N PRO A 131 5.97 -21.23 4.54
CA PRO A 131 4.92 -20.63 3.72
C PRO A 131 3.50 -20.97 4.20
N GLU A 132 3.28 -22.19 4.73
CA GLU A 132 1.98 -22.57 5.29
C GLU A 132 1.62 -21.76 6.55
N GLN A 133 2.58 -21.55 7.45
CA GLN A 133 2.39 -20.74 8.65
C GLN A 133 2.12 -19.28 8.28
N PHE A 134 2.93 -18.73 7.38
CA PHE A 134 2.79 -17.35 6.93
C PHE A 134 1.46 -17.12 6.20
N LEU A 135 1.06 -18.01 5.29
CA LEU A 135 -0.22 -17.88 4.59
C LEU A 135 -1.41 -17.96 5.54
N ARG A 136 -1.30 -18.73 6.64
CA ARG A 136 -2.32 -18.73 7.68
C ARG A 136 -2.40 -17.39 8.40
N ARG A 137 -1.26 -16.78 8.74
CA ARG A 137 -1.18 -15.42 9.30
C ARG A 137 -1.75 -14.38 8.33
N ARG A 138 -1.44 -14.48 7.03
CA ARG A 138 -1.93 -13.58 5.97
C ARG A 138 -3.45 -13.64 5.79
N VAL A 139 -4.07 -14.83 5.92
CA VAL A 139 -5.54 -14.97 5.94
C VAL A 139 -6.14 -14.11 7.06
N ASP A 140 -5.61 -14.24 8.26
CA ASP A 140 -6.09 -13.53 9.45
C ASP A 140 -5.84 -12.01 9.33
N ALA A 141 -4.65 -11.60 8.87
CA ALA A 141 -4.28 -10.21 8.63
C ALA A 141 -5.18 -9.53 7.58
N TYR A 142 -5.37 -10.16 6.43
CA TYR A 142 -6.21 -9.62 5.35
C TYR A 142 -7.70 -9.63 5.71
N GLN A 143 -8.15 -10.57 6.52
CA GLN A 143 -9.51 -10.55 7.06
C GLN A 143 -9.71 -9.34 7.99
N ALA A 144 -8.77 -9.07 8.90
CA ALA A 144 -8.83 -7.88 9.76
C ALA A 144 -8.72 -6.58 8.94
N TYR A 145 -7.84 -6.51 7.94
CA TYR A 145 -7.76 -5.35 7.04
C TYR A 145 -9.12 -5.05 6.40
N TYR A 146 -9.79 -6.09 5.87
CA TYR A 146 -11.13 -5.95 5.30
C TYR A 146 -12.17 -5.43 6.31
N GLU A 147 -12.14 -5.93 7.54
CA GLU A 147 -13.10 -5.53 8.58
C GLU A 147 -12.97 -4.05 9.00
N PHE A 148 -11.77 -3.48 8.90
CA PHE A 148 -11.45 -2.14 9.40
C PHE A 148 -11.27 -1.08 8.31
N MET A 149 -11.26 -1.47 7.04
CA MET A 149 -11.03 -0.57 5.91
C MET A 149 -12.28 -0.41 5.02
N PRO A 150 -12.48 0.77 4.41
CA PRO A 150 -13.63 1.04 3.56
C PRO A 150 -13.46 0.45 2.15
N ILE A 151 -13.28 -0.87 2.05
CA ILE A 151 -13.06 -1.57 0.79
C ILE A 151 -14.28 -2.39 0.37
N ARG A 152 -14.50 -2.50 -0.94
CA ARG A 152 -15.48 -3.42 -1.53
C ARG A 152 -14.73 -4.65 -2.02
N LEU A 153 -15.12 -5.83 -1.54
CA LEU A 153 -14.59 -7.10 -2.04
C LEU A 153 -15.65 -7.88 -2.81
N PRO A 154 -15.24 -8.78 -3.73
CA PRO A 154 -16.14 -9.78 -4.28
C PRO A 154 -16.74 -10.63 -3.15
N VAL A 155 -18.03 -10.98 -3.29
CA VAL A 155 -18.70 -11.90 -2.36
C VAL A 155 -18.08 -13.29 -2.48
N GLY A 156 -17.88 -14.00 -1.36
CA GLY A 156 -17.42 -15.39 -1.35
C GLY A 156 -15.89 -15.57 -1.42
N ARG A 157 -15.12 -14.60 -0.91
CA ARG A 157 -13.67 -14.75 -0.75
C ARG A 157 -13.33 -15.91 0.18
N GLU A 158 -12.39 -16.75 -0.24
CA GLU A 158 -11.79 -17.82 0.55
C GLU A 158 -10.26 -17.76 0.40
N GLY A 159 -9.52 -18.20 1.42
CA GLY A 159 -8.07 -18.37 1.34
C GLY A 159 -7.23 -17.09 1.52
N PRO A 160 -5.91 -17.18 1.27
CA PRO A 160 -4.93 -16.16 1.65
C PRO A 160 -4.84 -14.99 0.67
N ASP A 161 -5.65 -14.99 -0.40
CA ASP A 161 -5.58 -13.97 -1.45
C ASP A 161 -6.69 -12.93 -1.32
N MET A 162 -6.37 -11.65 -1.51
CA MET A 162 -7.36 -10.58 -1.63
C MET A 162 -6.98 -9.65 -2.80
N PRO A 163 -7.76 -9.59 -3.89
CA PRO A 163 -7.48 -8.66 -4.96
C PRO A 163 -7.78 -7.22 -4.50
N ILE A 164 -6.77 -6.51 -4.00
CA ILE A 164 -6.90 -5.12 -3.56
C ILE A 164 -6.57 -4.12 -4.68
N HIS A 165 -5.73 -4.51 -5.65
CA HIS A 165 -5.39 -3.64 -6.78
C HIS A 165 -6.63 -3.35 -7.63
N ARG A 166 -6.76 -2.10 -8.09
CA ARG A 166 -7.95 -1.62 -8.80
C ARG A 166 -7.69 -0.31 -9.54
N ARG A 167 -8.55 0.00 -10.49
CA ARG A 167 -8.50 1.24 -11.28
C ARG A 167 -9.66 2.15 -10.88
N LEU A 168 -9.36 3.43 -10.66
CA LEU A 168 -10.33 4.44 -10.31
C LEU A 168 -10.21 5.61 -11.29
N ARG A 169 -11.34 6.07 -11.83
CA ARG A 169 -11.38 7.16 -12.81
C ARG A 169 -12.15 8.35 -12.25
N PHE A 170 -11.59 9.54 -12.41
CA PHE A 170 -12.14 10.81 -11.91
C PHE A 170 -12.37 11.76 -13.09
N GLY A 171 -13.47 11.52 -13.81
CA GLY A 171 -13.76 12.20 -15.07
C GLY A 171 -12.73 11.87 -16.16
N ASN A 172 -12.39 12.87 -16.97
CA ASN A 172 -11.28 12.80 -17.93
C ASN A 172 -9.95 13.32 -17.34
N LEU A 173 -9.94 13.77 -16.08
CA LEU A 173 -8.77 14.40 -15.48
C LEU A 173 -7.75 13.36 -15.03
N MET A 174 -8.18 12.32 -14.32
CA MET A 174 -7.26 11.36 -13.70
C MET A 174 -7.77 9.92 -13.81
N GLU A 175 -6.87 9.03 -14.21
CA GLU A 175 -6.99 7.59 -13.99
C GLU A 175 -5.93 7.15 -12.99
N MET A 176 -6.36 6.50 -11.91
CA MET A 176 -5.51 6.05 -10.83
C MET A 176 -5.47 4.53 -10.83
N HIS A 177 -4.26 3.98 -10.91
CA HIS A 177 -3.96 2.57 -10.74
C HIS A 177 -3.48 2.36 -9.32
N VAL A 178 -4.35 1.80 -8.48
CA VAL A 178 -4.01 1.40 -7.10
C VAL A 178 -3.37 0.02 -7.20
N LEU A 179 -2.11 -0.09 -6.78
CA LEU A 179 -1.31 -1.30 -6.93
C LEU A 179 -1.19 -2.06 -5.61
N ASP A 180 -0.91 -3.36 -5.74
CA ASP A 180 -0.38 -4.25 -4.70
C ASP A 180 1.02 -4.67 -5.12
N THR A 181 2.04 -4.31 -4.34
CA THR A 181 3.43 -4.70 -4.58
C THR A 181 3.94 -5.69 -3.54
N ARG A 182 3.04 -6.37 -2.82
CA ARG A 182 3.40 -7.35 -1.77
C ARG A 182 2.84 -8.74 -2.03
N GLN A 183 1.55 -8.88 -2.35
CA GLN A 183 0.91 -10.20 -2.42
C GLN A 183 1.47 -11.11 -3.53
N TYR A 184 2.03 -10.54 -4.59
CA TYR A 184 2.41 -11.28 -5.80
C TYR A 184 3.90 -11.19 -6.18
N ARG A 185 4.71 -10.48 -5.37
CA ARG A 185 6.13 -10.28 -5.66
C ARG A 185 6.94 -11.54 -5.43
N ASN A 186 8.07 -11.66 -6.14
CA ASN A 186 9.13 -12.57 -5.73
C ASN A 186 9.85 -12.06 -4.48
N ASP A 187 10.56 -12.94 -3.78
CA ASP A 187 11.40 -12.59 -2.63
C ASP A 187 12.46 -11.54 -2.96
N GLN A 188 12.95 -10.82 -1.94
CA GLN A 188 14.00 -9.82 -2.06
C GLN A 188 15.32 -10.51 -2.36
N ALA A 189 15.93 -10.12 -3.49
CA ALA A 189 17.20 -10.72 -3.88
C ALA A 189 18.32 -10.45 -2.89
N CYS A 190 19.32 -11.32 -2.91
CA CYS A 190 20.59 -11.14 -2.20
C CYS A 190 20.43 -11.02 -0.66
N GLY A 191 19.34 -11.56 -0.11
CA GLY A 191 19.05 -11.54 1.32
C GLY A 191 18.65 -10.16 1.86
N ASP A 192 17.88 -9.41 1.07
CA ASP A 192 17.22 -8.14 1.39
C ASP A 192 18.12 -6.99 1.89
N GLY A 193 17.57 -5.81 2.20
CA GLY A 193 18.29 -4.63 2.65
C GLY A 193 19.06 -3.92 1.53
N ARG A 194 20.12 -3.20 1.91
CA ARG A 194 21.01 -2.51 0.95
C ARG A 194 22.20 -3.40 0.61
N LYS A 195 22.19 -3.98 -0.59
CA LYS A 195 23.15 -5.02 -1.00
C LYS A 195 23.86 -4.67 -2.30
N ILE A 196 25.04 -5.27 -2.48
CA ILE A 196 25.68 -5.37 -3.79
C ILE A 196 24.82 -6.33 -4.63
N SER A 197 24.69 -6.05 -5.93
CA SER A 197 23.94 -6.93 -6.85
C SER A 197 24.49 -8.36 -6.87
N CYS A 198 23.59 -9.34 -6.94
CA CYS A 198 23.87 -10.75 -7.17
C CYS A 198 23.13 -11.27 -8.42
N ASP A 199 23.35 -12.53 -8.81
CA ASP A 199 22.73 -13.13 -10.01
C ASP A 199 21.18 -13.13 -9.92
N GLU A 200 20.64 -13.40 -8.74
CA GLU A 200 19.19 -13.34 -8.50
C GLU A 200 18.63 -11.93 -8.75
N HIS A 201 19.32 -10.88 -8.30
CA HIS A 201 18.92 -9.50 -8.57
C HIS A 201 18.93 -9.17 -10.08
N GLN A 202 19.76 -9.88 -10.86
CA GLN A 202 19.88 -9.72 -12.31
C GLN A 202 18.96 -10.64 -13.11
N ASP A 203 18.08 -11.41 -12.47
CA ASP A 203 17.11 -12.25 -13.15
C ASP A 203 15.95 -11.41 -13.75
N PRO A 204 15.78 -11.40 -15.09
CA PRO A 204 14.70 -10.65 -15.75
C PRO A 204 13.30 -11.23 -15.50
N MET A 205 13.20 -12.44 -14.92
CA MET A 205 11.93 -13.08 -14.59
C MET A 205 11.34 -12.63 -13.26
N ARG A 206 12.12 -11.91 -12.43
CA ARG A 206 11.64 -11.40 -11.14
C ARG A 206 10.62 -10.27 -11.32
N SER A 207 9.60 -10.28 -10.47
CA SER A 207 8.43 -9.41 -10.54
C SER A 207 8.06 -8.91 -9.15
N ALA A 208 7.71 -7.63 -9.05
CA ALA A 208 7.11 -6.98 -7.89
C ALA A 208 5.57 -7.02 -7.97
N LEU A 209 4.99 -7.02 -9.17
CA LEU A 209 3.54 -6.98 -9.37
C LEU A 209 2.90 -8.36 -9.58
N GLY A 210 3.69 -9.36 -9.96
CA GLY A 210 3.18 -10.59 -10.57
C GLY A 210 2.63 -10.36 -11.99
N GLN A 211 2.56 -11.44 -12.78
CA GLN A 211 2.26 -11.33 -14.21
C GLN A 211 0.85 -10.76 -14.50
N ALA A 212 -0.16 -11.15 -13.72
CA ALA A 212 -1.54 -10.74 -13.97
C ALA A 212 -1.75 -9.24 -13.75
N GLN A 213 -1.29 -8.71 -12.61
CA GLN A 213 -1.40 -7.28 -12.30
C GLN A 213 -0.51 -6.44 -13.20
N LYS A 214 0.69 -6.92 -13.56
CA LYS A 214 1.54 -6.28 -14.56
C LYS A 214 0.81 -6.09 -15.89
N ASN A 215 0.27 -7.16 -16.47
CA ASN A 215 -0.45 -7.08 -17.74
C ASN A 215 -1.64 -6.11 -17.65
N TRP A 216 -2.44 -6.23 -16.58
CA TRP A 216 -3.55 -5.31 -16.32
C TRP A 216 -3.12 -3.84 -16.24
N LEU A 217 -1.96 -3.56 -15.65
CA LEU A 217 -1.41 -2.21 -15.55
C LEU A 217 -0.98 -1.69 -16.93
N LEU A 218 -0.15 -2.46 -17.65
CA LEU A 218 0.34 -2.08 -18.97
C LEU A 218 -0.81 -1.84 -19.96
N ASP A 219 -1.83 -2.70 -19.95
CA ASP A 219 -3.02 -2.53 -20.80
C ASP A 219 -3.78 -1.24 -20.47
N GLY A 220 -3.90 -0.89 -19.19
CA GLY A 220 -4.52 0.37 -18.78
C GLY A 220 -3.75 1.59 -19.24
N LEU A 221 -2.43 1.58 -19.03
CA LEU A 221 -1.55 2.69 -19.43
C LEU A 221 -1.52 2.88 -20.95
N ALA A 222 -1.74 1.82 -21.73
CA ALA A 222 -1.82 1.87 -23.18
C ALA A 222 -3.18 2.37 -23.72
N THR A 223 -4.24 2.32 -22.91
CA THR A 223 -5.62 2.58 -23.37
C THR A 223 -6.30 3.76 -22.67
N THR A 224 -5.67 4.30 -21.63
CA THR A 224 -6.17 5.46 -20.88
C THR A 224 -6.27 6.72 -21.74
N GLU A 225 -7.38 7.43 -21.57
CA GLU A 225 -7.64 8.75 -22.15
C GLU A 225 -7.67 9.85 -21.08
N ALA A 226 -7.29 9.53 -19.84
CA ALA A 226 -7.22 10.51 -18.76
C ALA A 226 -6.04 11.45 -18.98
N THR A 227 -6.16 12.68 -18.48
CA THR A 227 -5.10 13.69 -18.57
C THR A 227 -3.89 13.29 -17.72
N TRP A 228 -4.14 12.79 -16.50
CA TRP A 228 -3.13 12.30 -15.56
C TRP A 228 -3.31 10.81 -15.31
N ASN A 229 -2.21 10.07 -15.32
CA ASN A 229 -2.17 8.65 -14.98
C ASN A 229 -1.31 8.46 -13.73
N VAL A 230 -1.94 8.06 -12.64
CA VAL A 230 -1.34 8.01 -11.30
C VAL A 230 -1.17 6.57 -10.86
N LEU A 231 0.06 6.21 -10.45
CA LEU A 231 0.33 4.94 -9.78
C LEU A 231 0.30 5.16 -8.26
N ALA A 232 -0.78 4.73 -7.60
CA ALA A 232 -0.89 4.74 -6.14
C ALA A 232 -0.35 3.41 -5.60
N GLN A 233 0.87 3.44 -5.07
CA GLN A 233 1.64 2.25 -4.72
C GLN A 233 2.62 2.49 -3.56
N GLN A 234 3.16 1.41 -3.02
CA GLN A 234 3.86 1.31 -1.73
C GLN A 234 5.30 1.80 -1.79
N ILE A 235 6.09 1.23 -2.71
CA ILE A 235 7.55 1.24 -2.64
C ILE A 235 8.19 2.25 -3.58
N MET A 236 9.39 2.72 -3.26
CA MET A 236 10.03 3.79 -4.04
C MET A 236 10.33 3.38 -5.49
N MET A 237 9.73 4.07 -6.46
CA MET A 237 9.93 3.86 -7.91
C MET A 237 11.29 4.42 -8.37
N ALA A 238 11.59 5.66 -7.98
CA ALA A 238 12.86 6.30 -8.28
C ALA A 238 14.01 5.54 -7.64
N SER A 239 15.16 5.51 -8.32
CA SER A 239 16.32 4.79 -7.83
C SER A 239 16.90 5.47 -6.58
N LEU A 240 17.14 4.69 -5.53
CA LEU A 240 17.75 5.08 -4.27
C LEU A 240 19.06 4.31 -4.01
N ARG A 241 19.79 4.01 -5.09
CA ARG A 241 21.11 3.35 -5.03
C ARG A 241 22.06 4.13 -4.12
N GLY A 242 22.82 3.38 -3.34
CA GLY A 242 23.90 3.90 -2.50
C GLY A 242 25.27 3.48 -2.99
N VAL A 243 26.30 3.89 -2.25
CA VAL A 243 27.68 3.44 -2.43
C VAL A 243 28.24 3.04 -1.07
N SER A 244 28.91 1.90 -0.97
CA SER A 244 29.57 1.43 0.25
C SER A 244 30.83 2.26 0.56
N GLY A 245 31.38 2.11 1.77
CA GLY A 245 32.68 2.71 2.12
C GLY A 245 33.84 2.23 1.24
N ALA A 246 33.70 1.07 0.59
CA ALA A 246 34.67 0.52 -0.36
C ALA A 246 34.42 0.97 -1.82
N GLY A 247 33.41 1.81 -2.08
CA GLY A 247 33.09 2.31 -3.42
C GLY A 247 32.17 1.41 -4.25
N GLU A 248 31.59 0.37 -3.66
CA GLU A 248 30.70 -0.56 -4.36
C GLU A 248 29.28 0.01 -4.43
N ARG A 249 28.60 -0.17 -5.56
CA ARG A 249 27.21 0.24 -5.70
C ARG A 249 26.31 -0.67 -4.84
N LEU A 250 25.34 -0.05 -4.17
CA LEU A 250 24.37 -0.73 -3.31
C LEU A 250 22.96 -0.47 -3.81
N TRP A 251 22.13 -1.50 -3.86
CA TRP A 251 20.73 -1.44 -4.23
C TRP A 251 19.88 -1.80 -3.01
N PRO A 252 18.86 -1.00 -2.67
CA PRO A 252 17.82 -1.41 -1.74
C PRO A 252 16.91 -2.47 -2.42
N MET A 253 16.90 -3.67 -1.86
CA MET A 253 16.28 -4.85 -2.49
C MET A 253 14.77 -4.92 -2.34
N ASP A 254 14.22 -4.25 -1.31
CA ASP A 254 12.78 -4.27 -1.03
C ASP A 254 11.94 -3.27 -1.86
N ILE A 255 12.60 -2.37 -2.60
CA ILE A 255 11.93 -1.38 -3.46
C ILE A 255 12.14 -1.71 -4.95
N TRP A 256 11.64 -0.87 -5.87
CA TRP A 256 11.78 -1.11 -7.31
C TRP A 256 13.22 -1.21 -7.83
N ASP A 257 14.23 -0.74 -7.07
CA ASP A 257 15.63 -1.02 -7.37
C ASP A 257 15.98 -2.50 -7.30
N GLY A 258 15.29 -3.31 -6.49
CA GLY A 258 15.45 -4.76 -6.39
C GLY A 258 14.71 -5.57 -7.47
N TYR A 259 13.90 -4.91 -8.30
CA TYR A 259 13.17 -5.50 -9.44
C TYR A 259 13.46 -4.73 -10.74
N PRO A 260 14.74 -4.61 -11.14
CA PRO A 260 15.17 -3.61 -12.12
C PRO A 260 14.56 -3.82 -13.52
N TYR A 261 14.38 -5.07 -13.96
CA TYR A 261 13.83 -5.36 -15.29
C TYR A 261 12.34 -5.10 -15.38
N GLU A 262 11.55 -5.44 -14.36
CA GLU A 262 10.13 -5.09 -14.35
C GLU A 262 9.93 -3.58 -14.26
N ARG A 263 10.74 -2.87 -13.46
CA ARG A 263 10.72 -1.40 -13.46
C ARG A 263 11.01 -0.85 -14.85
N GLN A 264 12.07 -1.34 -15.50
CA GLN A 264 12.46 -0.89 -16.83
C GLN A 264 11.34 -1.10 -17.84
N GLN A 265 10.74 -2.30 -17.87
CA GLN A 265 9.62 -2.61 -18.78
C GLN A 265 8.42 -1.68 -18.56
N LEU A 266 8.09 -1.35 -17.31
CA LEU A 266 7.02 -0.40 -17.02
C LEU A 266 7.33 1.01 -17.55
N LEU A 267 8.55 1.51 -17.31
CA LEU A 267 8.96 2.84 -17.75
C LEU A 267 9.07 2.94 -19.28
N GLU A 268 9.63 1.91 -19.93
CA GLU A 268 9.70 1.82 -21.39
C GLU A 268 8.31 1.71 -22.04
N HIS A 269 7.39 1.00 -21.39
CA HIS A 269 6.01 0.89 -21.88
C HIS A 269 5.30 2.24 -21.87
N LEU A 270 5.42 3.02 -20.78
CA LEU A 270 4.87 4.38 -20.67
C LEU A 270 5.36 5.28 -21.82
N ASP A 271 6.66 5.21 -22.14
CA ASP A 271 7.27 5.96 -23.25
C ASP A 271 6.74 5.46 -24.61
N THR A 272 6.77 4.15 -24.83
CA THR A 272 6.39 3.50 -26.10
C THR A 272 4.94 3.76 -26.48
N VAL A 273 4.02 3.69 -25.53
CA VAL A 273 2.59 3.93 -25.76
C VAL A 273 2.20 5.40 -25.58
N SER A 274 3.17 6.26 -25.23
CA SER A 274 2.99 7.69 -25.00
C SER A 274 1.83 7.99 -24.04
N THR A 275 1.82 7.29 -22.90
CA THR A 275 0.76 7.43 -21.89
C THR A 275 0.59 8.91 -21.50
N PRO A 276 -0.62 9.49 -21.57
CA PRO A 276 -0.83 10.89 -21.27
C PRO A 276 -0.42 11.26 -19.83
N ASN A 277 0.46 12.25 -19.69
CA ASN A 277 0.83 12.91 -18.45
C ASN A 277 1.50 14.25 -18.81
N PRO A 278 0.76 15.37 -18.85
CA PRO A 278 1.25 16.68 -19.32
C PRO A 278 2.27 17.34 -18.38
#